data_AF-A0A8S1SU73-F1
#
_entry.id   AF-A0A8S1SU73-F1
#
_cell.length_a   1.000
_cell.length_b   1.000
_cell.length_c   1.000
_cell.angle_alpha   90.00
_cell.angle_beta   90.00
_cell.angle_gamma   90.00
#
_symmetry.space_group_name_H-M   'P 1'
#
loop_
_entity.id
_entity.type
_entity.pdbx_description
1 polymer ?
#
loop_
_entity_poly.entity_id
_entity_poly.type
_entity_poly.pdbx_seq_one_letter_code
_entity_poly.pdbx_strand_id
1 'polypeptide(L)'
;MKIALSLLILHIFLTIPTLQYSQSYSCRQLKIQQFRYRIRGQYKNILQEKQGAFISNKDQIYFAGDQFNKNPFRSEVYYVDGGRGYTIQEIGKYMIIDLLQTYEINRIILWVYDRDLSLRTFDLKVYIKGPGEIEQLIYQNNLATTIIKIKFSDAFVKQILIYNSNGSSVNQYLHLFNLQAYYKL
;
A
#
# COMPACT_ATOMS: atom_id res chain seq x y z
N MET A 1 27.00 4.40 57.85
CA MET A 1 27.23 3.62 56.61
C MET A 1 26.19 3.84 55.50
N LYS A 2 24.92 4.14 55.79
CA LYS A 2 23.88 4.28 54.73
C LYS A 2 24.02 5.53 53.84
N ILE A 3 24.58 6.63 54.35
CA ILE A 3 24.71 7.92 53.64
C ILE A 3 25.85 7.89 52.61
N ALA A 4 26.95 7.18 52.91
CA ALA A 4 28.09 7.06 51.99
C ALA A 4 27.73 6.25 50.73
N LEU A 5 26.85 5.25 50.87
CA LEU A 5 26.37 4.44 49.74
C LEU A 5 25.45 5.25 48.81
N SER A 6 24.68 6.20 49.34
CA SER A 6 23.77 7.05 48.55
C SER A 6 24.55 8.07 47.71
N LEU A 7 25.63 8.64 48.25
CA LEU A 7 26.51 9.56 47.53
C LEU A 7 27.31 8.86 46.41
N LEU A 8 27.73 7.61 46.64
CA LEU A 8 28.42 6.82 45.62
C LEU A 8 27.53 6.50 44.42
N ILE A 9 26.25 6.18 44.66
CA ILE A 9 25.27 5.94 43.60
C ILE A 9 24.98 7.23 42.81
N LEU A 10 24.92 8.38 43.49
CA LEU A 10 24.69 9.67 42.82
C LEU A 10 25.88 10.07 41.92
N HIS A 11 27.12 9.75 42.32
CA HIS A 11 28.29 9.94 41.46
C HIS A 11 28.30 9.02 40.25
N ILE A 12 27.91 7.75 40.40
CA ILE A 12 27.84 6.80 39.27
C ILE A 12 26.83 7.28 38.20
N PHE A 13 25.70 7.88 38.60
CA PHE A 13 24.72 8.43 37.65
C PHE A 13 25.18 9.73 36.97
N LEU A 14 26.05 10.52 37.61
CA LEU A 14 26.58 11.77 37.04
C LEU A 14 27.81 11.57 36.15
N THR A 15 28.46 10.40 36.21
CA THR A 15 29.65 10.08 35.40
C THR A 15 29.36 9.13 34.23
N ILE A 16 28.10 8.80 33.93
CA ILE A 16 27.80 8.11 32.68
C ILE A 16 28.00 9.12 31.55
N PRO A 17 29.06 9.03 30.72
CA PRO A 17 29.13 9.86 29.54
C PRO A 17 27.89 9.53 28.73
N THR A 18 27.06 10.54 28.45
CA THR A 18 26.01 10.43 27.45
C THR A 18 26.69 9.93 26.18
N LEU A 19 26.45 8.67 25.83
CA LEU A 19 26.77 8.12 24.52
C LEU A 19 25.91 8.88 23.52
N GLN A 20 26.35 10.09 23.16
CA GLN A 20 25.90 10.76 21.96
C GLN A 20 26.40 9.93 20.80
N TYR A 21 25.55 9.00 20.36
CA TYR A 21 25.77 8.23 19.15
C TYR A 21 25.57 9.20 17.96
N SER A 22 26.54 10.09 17.73
CA SER A 22 26.57 10.89 16.50
C SER A 22 26.97 9.96 15.38
N GLN A 23 25.99 9.33 14.72
CA GLN A 23 26.26 8.59 13.50
C GLN A 23 26.70 9.61 12.44
N SER A 24 28.01 9.81 12.29
CA SER A 24 28.53 10.59 11.17
C SER A 24 28.38 9.74 9.92
N TYR A 25 27.27 9.94 9.21
CA TYR A 25 27.09 9.29 7.92
C TYR A 25 28.06 9.88 6.91
N SER A 26 28.80 9.02 6.22
CA SER A 26 29.53 9.45 5.02
C SER A 26 28.57 10.05 3.98
N CYS A 27 29.03 10.98 3.15
CA CYS A 27 28.22 11.58 2.08
C CYS A 27 27.54 10.54 1.17
N ARG A 28 28.18 9.38 0.94
CA ARG A 28 27.59 8.26 0.19
C ARG A 28 26.42 7.63 0.94
N GLN A 29 26.55 7.39 2.24
CA GLN A 29 25.47 6.84 3.06
C GLN A 29 24.30 7.82 3.17
N LEU A 30 24.56 9.13 3.30
CA LEU A 30 23.53 10.17 3.26
C LEU A 30 22.77 10.16 1.93
N LYS A 31 23.47 10.06 0.79
CA LYS A 31 22.84 9.95 -0.52
C LYS A 31 21.99 8.70 -0.66
N ILE A 32 22.48 7.55 -0.20
CA ILE A 32 21.72 6.29 -0.21
C ILE A 32 20.47 6.41 0.68
N GLN A 33 20.59 7.01 1.86
CA GLN A 33 19.46 7.23 2.76
C GLN A 33 18.44 8.20 2.18
N GLN A 34 18.87 9.31 1.56
CA GLN A 34 18.00 10.27 0.88
C GLN A 34 17.28 9.63 -0.31
N PHE A 35 18.00 8.79 -1.08
CA PHE A 35 17.39 8.01 -2.15
C PHE A 35 16.35 7.04 -1.61
N ARG A 36 16.71 6.22 -0.60
CA ARG A 36 15.81 5.29 0.10
C ARG A 36 14.58 5.98 0.66
N TYR A 37 14.77 7.14 1.27
CA TYR A 37 13.70 7.97 1.78
C TYR A 37 12.72 8.39 0.68
N ARG A 38 13.24 8.81 -0.48
CA ARG A 38 12.43 9.23 -1.64
C ARG A 38 11.66 8.05 -2.25
N ILE A 39 12.29 6.89 -2.41
CA ILE A 39 11.65 5.68 -2.98
C ILE A 39 10.67 5.00 -2.02
N ARG A 40 10.86 5.14 -0.70
CA ARG A 40 9.95 4.60 0.33
C ARG A 40 8.75 5.50 0.59
N GLY A 41 8.81 6.77 0.17
CA GLY A 41 7.73 7.74 0.34
C GLY A 41 7.38 8.06 1.80
N GLN A 42 8.28 7.88 2.78
CA GLN A 42 8.01 8.07 4.22
C GLN A 42 6.64 7.53 4.72
N TYR A 43 6.32 6.26 4.49
CA TYR A 43 5.04 5.66 4.92
C TYR A 43 3.78 6.30 4.32
N LYS A 44 3.93 7.20 3.35
CA LYS A 44 2.80 7.82 2.67
C LYS A 44 2.27 6.86 1.61
N ASN A 45 0.95 6.91 1.41
CA ASN A 45 0.33 6.20 0.30
C ASN A 45 0.88 6.75 -1.03
N ILE A 46 1.50 5.89 -1.82
CA ILE A 46 2.04 6.22 -3.15
C ILE A 46 0.98 6.08 -4.26
N LEU A 47 -0.13 5.41 -3.97
CA LEU A 47 -1.28 5.29 -4.85
C LEU A 47 -2.22 6.46 -4.61
N GLN A 48 -1.81 7.62 -5.10
CA GLN A 48 -2.63 8.82 -5.16
C GLN A 48 -2.57 9.39 -6.56
N GLU A 49 -3.71 9.85 -7.08
CA GLU A 49 -3.77 10.51 -8.39
C GLU A 49 -2.86 11.75 -8.43
N LYS A 50 -2.84 12.53 -7.35
CA LYS A 50 -1.92 13.69 -7.19
C LYS A 50 -0.43 13.32 -7.21
N GLN A 51 -0.09 12.05 -6.97
CA GLN A 51 1.28 11.52 -7.04
C GLN A 51 1.58 10.82 -8.37
N GLY A 52 0.65 10.87 -9.33
CA GLY A 52 0.83 10.36 -10.69
C GLY A 52 0.62 8.86 -10.84
N ALA A 53 -0.03 8.19 -9.88
CA ALA A 53 -0.48 6.81 -10.07
C ALA A 53 -1.72 6.80 -10.99
N PHE A 54 -1.76 5.89 -11.98
CA PHE A 54 -2.87 5.78 -12.91
C PHE A 54 -3.15 4.32 -13.30
N ILE A 55 -4.37 4.06 -13.75
CA ILE A 55 -4.77 2.76 -14.31
C ILE A 55 -4.43 2.79 -15.79
N SER A 56 -3.45 2.00 -16.24
CA SER A 56 -2.98 2.05 -17.63
C SER A 56 -3.93 1.39 -18.60
N ASN A 57 -4.67 0.36 -18.16
CA ASN A 57 -5.71 -0.28 -18.94
C ASN A 57 -7.11 0.27 -18.59
N LYS A 58 -7.22 1.58 -18.35
CA LYS A 58 -8.48 2.24 -17.94
C LYS A 58 -9.65 1.96 -18.89
N ASP A 59 -9.39 1.71 -20.17
CA ASP A 59 -10.44 1.44 -21.18
C ASP A 59 -11.09 0.06 -20.99
N GLN A 60 -10.50 -0.81 -20.17
CA GLN A 60 -11.03 -2.13 -19.77
C GLN A 60 -11.62 -2.12 -18.36
N ILE A 61 -11.70 -0.94 -17.74
CA ILE A 61 -12.15 -0.75 -16.37
C ILE A 61 -13.35 0.20 -16.40
N TYR A 62 -14.43 -0.17 -15.72
CA TYR A 62 -15.59 0.71 -15.62
C TYR A 62 -15.54 1.50 -14.33
N PHE A 63 -15.99 2.74 -14.41
CA PHE A 63 -16.08 3.61 -13.25
C PHE A 63 -17.55 3.92 -12.99
N ALA A 64 -18.08 3.39 -11.89
CA ALA A 64 -19.51 3.47 -11.58
C ALA A 64 -19.89 4.89 -11.12
N GLY A 65 -20.63 5.62 -11.94
CA GLY A 65 -21.17 6.95 -11.66
C GLY A 65 -20.36 8.15 -12.18
N ASP A 66 -21.01 9.31 -12.20
CA ASP A 66 -20.49 10.56 -12.80
C ASP A 66 -19.69 11.44 -11.83
N GLN A 67 -19.20 10.88 -10.73
CA GLN A 67 -18.48 11.64 -9.72
C GLN A 67 -16.95 11.59 -9.90
N PHE A 68 -16.27 12.66 -9.48
CA PHE A 68 -14.81 12.73 -9.30
C PHE A 68 -14.26 11.58 -8.41
N ASN A 69 -15.12 10.94 -7.63
CA ASN A 69 -14.81 9.94 -6.61
C ASN A 69 -14.72 8.49 -7.10
N LYS A 70 -14.72 8.23 -8.41
CA LYS A 70 -14.74 6.85 -8.93
C LYS A 70 -13.37 6.17 -9.03
N ASN A 71 -12.29 6.95 -8.92
CA ASN A 71 -10.90 6.47 -8.96
C ASN A 71 -10.52 5.78 -7.63
N PRO A 72 -9.92 4.57 -7.65
CA PRO A 72 -9.57 3.88 -6.41
C PRO A 72 -8.36 4.51 -5.69
N PHE A 73 -7.68 5.50 -6.28
CA PHE A 73 -6.53 6.22 -5.72
C PHE A 73 -6.91 7.55 -5.04
N ARG A 74 -8.21 7.77 -4.81
CA ARG A 74 -8.72 8.99 -4.19
C ARG A 74 -8.25 9.14 -2.74
N SER A 75 -8.03 10.39 -2.35
CA SER A 75 -7.68 10.79 -0.98
C SER A 75 -8.87 11.39 -0.21
N GLU A 76 -10.01 11.56 -0.89
CA GLU A 76 -11.20 12.23 -0.38
C GLU A 76 -12.15 11.24 0.34
N VAL A 77 -13.10 11.77 1.10
CA VAL A 77 -14.10 10.98 1.84
C VAL A 77 -14.95 10.17 0.87
N TYR A 78 -15.17 8.89 1.21
CA TYR A 78 -15.96 7.97 0.42
C TYR A 78 -17.44 8.38 0.42
N TYR A 79 -17.94 8.78 -0.75
CA TYR A 79 -19.37 8.76 -1.02
C TYR A 79 -19.68 7.60 -1.97
N VAL A 80 -20.53 6.69 -1.49
CA VAL A 80 -20.96 5.52 -2.23
C VAL A 80 -22.46 5.39 -2.02
N ASP A 81 -23.18 5.26 -3.13
CA ASP A 81 -24.62 5.06 -3.10
C ASP A 81 -25.00 4.06 -4.19
N GLY A 82 -25.60 2.92 -3.78
CA GLY A 82 -26.40 1.96 -4.55
C GLY A 82 -25.89 1.40 -5.89
N GLY A 83 -24.81 1.94 -6.45
CA GLY A 83 -24.40 1.82 -7.85
C GLY A 83 -23.38 2.87 -8.32
N ARG A 84 -22.85 3.74 -7.43
CA ARG A 84 -21.89 4.81 -7.78
C ARG A 84 -20.75 4.89 -6.77
N GLY A 85 -19.61 5.44 -7.19
CA GLY A 85 -18.48 5.76 -6.30
C GLY A 85 -17.49 4.62 -6.11
N TYR A 86 -17.38 3.72 -7.08
CA TYR A 86 -16.42 2.60 -7.09
C TYR A 86 -15.95 2.28 -8.51
N THR A 87 -14.84 1.56 -8.57
CA THR A 87 -14.26 1.01 -9.81
C THR A 87 -14.73 -0.42 -9.99
N ILE A 88 -15.03 -0.81 -11.23
CA ILE A 88 -15.49 -2.15 -11.60
C ILE A 88 -14.45 -2.79 -12.49
N GLN A 89 -14.06 -4.00 -12.15
CA GLN A 89 -13.15 -4.83 -12.93
C GLN A 89 -13.85 -6.13 -13.36
N GLU A 90 -13.81 -6.39 -14.66
CA GLU A 90 -14.39 -7.60 -15.25
C GLU A 90 -13.75 -8.89 -14.74
N ILE A 91 -14.51 -9.99 -14.82
CA ILE A 91 -14.03 -11.33 -14.49
C ILE A 91 -13.00 -11.78 -15.52
N GLY A 92 -11.93 -12.41 -15.07
CA GLY A 92 -10.84 -12.92 -15.91
C GLY A 92 -9.92 -11.83 -16.47
N LYS A 93 -10.02 -10.58 -16.00
CA LYS A 93 -9.21 -9.45 -16.46
C LYS A 93 -8.30 -8.91 -15.36
N TYR A 94 -7.26 -8.18 -15.76
CA TYR A 94 -6.41 -7.42 -14.84
C TYR A 94 -6.89 -5.98 -14.73
N MET A 95 -6.69 -5.36 -13.56
CA MET A 95 -6.53 -3.92 -13.41
C MET A 95 -5.04 -3.66 -13.23
N ILE A 96 -4.44 -2.91 -14.17
CA ILE A 96 -3.01 -2.63 -14.20
C ILE A 96 -2.80 -1.18 -13.75
N ILE A 97 -1.98 -1.04 -12.71
CA ILE A 97 -1.76 0.22 -12.04
C ILE A 97 -0.31 0.59 -12.20
N ASP A 98 -0.07 1.65 -12.96
CA ASP A 98 1.25 2.19 -13.22
C ASP A 98 1.57 3.30 -12.23
N LEU A 99 2.74 3.15 -11.59
CA LEU A 99 3.29 4.15 -10.68
C LEU A 99 4.13 5.14 -11.48
N LEU A 100 4.13 6.42 -11.10
CA LEU A 100 4.92 7.45 -11.79
C LEU A 100 6.42 7.12 -11.86
N GLN A 101 6.96 6.54 -10.79
CA GLN A 101 8.34 6.08 -10.68
C GLN A 101 8.36 4.71 -9.97
N THR A 102 9.53 4.09 -9.90
CA THR A 102 9.71 2.88 -9.09
C THR A 102 9.75 3.24 -7.62
N TYR A 103 8.96 2.56 -6.80
CA TYR A 103 8.91 2.73 -5.35
C TYR A 103 9.32 1.45 -4.63
N GLU A 104 9.94 1.58 -3.46
CA GLU A 104 10.16 0.44 -2.56
C GLU A 104 8.93 0.32 -1.66
N ILE A 105 8.15 -0.74 -1.81
CA ILE A 105 6.93 -1.00 -1.02
C ILE A 105 6.93 -2.42 -0.48
N ASN A 106 6.17 -2.63 0.60
CA ASN A 106 6.00 -3.94 1.22
C ASN A 106 4.57 -4.18 1.74
N ARG A 107 3.66 -3.25 1.41
CA ARG A 107 2.29 -3.27 1.90
C ARG A 107 1.33 -2.68 0.89
N ILE A 108 0.24 -3.41 0.64
CA ILE A 108 -0.90 -2.99 -0.17
C ILE A 108 -2.18 -3.18 0.65
N ILE A 109 -3.11 -2.25 0.54
CA ILE A 109 -4.45 -2.35 1.12
C ILE A 109 -5.49 -2.17 0.01
N LEU A 110 -6.36 -3.17 -0.16
CA LEU A 110 -7.49 -3.12 -1.09
C LEU A 110 -8.80 -3.05 -0.31
N TRP A 111 -9.71 -2.19 -0.75
CA TRP A 111 -11.05 -2.08 -0.19
C TRP A 111 -12.03 -2.53 -1.25
N VAL A 112 -12.56 -3.73 -1.09
CA VAL A 112 -13.55 -4.31 -1.96
C VAL A 112 -14.93 -3.85 -1.50
N TYR A 113 -15.73 -3.36 -2.43
CA TYR A 113 -17.11 -3.00 -2.16
C TYR A 113 -18.01 -4.20 -2.30
N ASP A 114 -18.68 -4.53 -1.21
CA ASP A 114 -19.83 -5.40 -1.24
C ASP A 114 -21.12 -4.58 -1.32
N ARG A 115 -21.79 -4.66 -2.47
CA ARG A 115 -23.04 -3.92 -2.75
C ARG A 115 -24.26 -4.62 -2.15
N ASP A 116 -24.17 -5.91 -1.82
CA ASP A 116 -25.33 -6.70 -1.43
C ASP A 116 -25.55 -6.72 0.07
N LEU A 117 -26.77 -7.10 0.46
CA LEU A 117 -27.12 -7.36 1.86
C LEU A 117 -26.39 -8.58 2.44
N SER A 118 -25.92 -9.49 1.57
CA SER A 118 -25.14 -10.67 1.95
C SER A 118 -23.66 -10.46 1.66
N LEU A 119 -22.80 -10.94 2.57
CA LEU A 119 -21.35 -10.85 2.40
C LEU A 119 -20.87 -11.55 1.11
N ARG A 120 -20.39 -10.77 0.14
CA ARG A 120 -19.75 -11.26 -1.08
C ARG A 120 -18.27 -11.54 -0.82
N THR A 121 -17.83 -12.71 -1.28
CA THR A 121 -16.42 -13.07 -1.33
C THR A 121 -15.93 -12.98 -2.77
N PHE A 122 -14.64 -12.70 -2.98
CA PHE A 122 -14.05 -12.52 -4.31
C PHE A 122 -12.83 -13.43 -4.52
N ASP A 123 -12.67 -13.92 -5.75
CA ASP A 123 -11.48 -14.67 -6.18
C ASP A 123 -10.42 -13.73 -6.74
N LEU A 124 -9.50 -13.34 -5.85
CA LEU A 124 -8.56 -12.25 -6.08
C LEU A 124 -7.12 -12.74 -6.07
N LYS A 125 -6.35 -12.33 -7.07
CA LYS A 125 -4.89 -12.40 -7.04
C LYS A 125 -4.30 -10.99 -7.19
N VAL A 126 -3.20 -10.73 -6.50
CA VAL A 126 -2.46 -9.47 -6.63
C VAL A 126 -1.02 -9.77 -6.94
N TYR A 127 -0.51 -9.10 -7.97
CA TYR A 127 0.85 -9.19 -8.44
C TYR A 127 1.51 -7.82 -8.35
N ILE A 128 2.84 -7.84 -8.24
CA ILE A 128 3.70 -6.67 -8.39
C ILE A 128 4.71 -6.92 -9.48
N LYS A 129 5.23 -5.85 -10.07
CA LYS A 129 6.27 -5.93 -11.09
C LYS A 129 7.22 -4.76 -10.99
N GLY A 130 8.51 -5.06 -10.91
CA GLY A 130 9.60 -4.09 -10.98
C GLY A 130 9.92 -3.63 -12.41
N PRO A 131 10.79 -2.62 -12.58
CA PRO A 131 11.20 -2.15 -13.90
C PRO A 131 12.00 -3.24 -14.64
N GLY A 132 11.43 -3.78 -15.73
CA GLY A 132 12.07 -4.84 -16.53
C GLY A 132 11.99 -6.24 -15.92
N GLU A 133 11.22 -6.42 -14.84
CA GLU A 133 11.04 -7.71 -14.18
C GLU A 133 9.77 -8.44 -14.65
N ILE A 134 9.67 -9.72 -14.33
CA ILE A 134 8.44 -10.51 -14.50
C ILE A 134 7.45 -10.23 -13.35
N GLU A 135 6.19 -10.61 -13.54
CA GLU A 135 5.15 -10.47 -12.52
C GLU A 135 5.39 -11.42 -11.34
N GLN A 136 5.35 -10.88 -10.13
CA GLN A 136 5.45 -11.64 -8.89
C GLN A 136 4.11 -11.68 -8.17
N LEU A 137 3.57 -12.87 -7.91
CA LEU A 137 2.38 -13.05 -7.09
C LEU A 137 2.70 -12.74 -5.62
N ILE A 138 1.94 -11.84 -5.00
CA ILE A 138 2.09 -11.47 -3.58
C ILE A 138 0.85 -11.78 -2.74
N TYR A 139 -0.28 -12.07 -3.37
CA TYR A 139 -1.51 -12.43 -2.69
C TYR A 139 -2.42 -13.25 -3.60
N GLN A 140 -3.03 -14.29 -3.03
CA GLN A 140 -4.09 -15.05 -3.66
C GLN A 140 -5.09 -15.49 -2.59
N ASN A 141 -6.37 -15.23 -2.82
CA ASN A 141 -7.45 -15.69 -1.95
C ASN A 141 -8.74 -15.79 -2.76
N ASN A 142 -9.38 -16.96 -2.70
CA ASN A 142 -10.66 -17.24 -3.36
C ASN A 142 -11.88 -16.77 -2.54
N LEU A 143 -11.66 -16.32 -1.30
CA LEU A 143 -12.67 -15.88 -0.36
C LEU A 143 -12.39 -14.46 0.18
N ALA A 144 -11.79 -13.59 -0.64
CA ALA A 144 -11.42 -12.24 -0.22
C ALA A 144 -12.67 -11.37 0.05
N THR A 145 -12.66 -10.61 1.16
CA THR A 145 -13.80 -9.77 1.58
C THR A 145 -13.33 -8.39 2.08
N THR A 146 -14.22 -7.40 1.97
CA THR A 146 -14.13 -6.09 2.64
C THR A 146 -12.76 -5.40 2.50
N ILE A 147 -11.92 -5.37 3.54
CA ILE A 147 -10.60 -4.72 3.52
C ILE A 147 -9.51 -5.78 3.59
N ILE A 148 -8.74 -5.87 2.51
CA ILE A 148 -7.64 -6.83 2.35
C ILE A 148 -6.33 -6.10 2.62
N LYS A 149 -5.56 -6.57 3.60
CA LYS A 149 -4.25 -6.02 3.96
C LYS A 149 -3.16 -7.01 3.60
N ILE A 150 -2.43 -6.72 2.52
CA ILE A 150 -1.37 -7.59 2.01
C ILE A 150 -0.03 -7.07 2.56
N LYS A 151 0.74 -7.95 3.19
CA LYS A 151 2.13 -7.71 3.58
C LYS A 151 3.01 -8.69 2.81
N PHE A 152 4.09 -8.20 2.24
CA PHE A 152 5.07 -8.98 1.47
C PHE A 152 6.49 -8.46 1.75
N SER A 153 7.50 -9.13 1.24
CA SER A 153 8.90 -8.68 1.38
C SER A 153 9.14 -7.36 0.67
N ASP A 154 10.08 -6.56 1.16
CA ASP A 154 10.48 -5.29 0.53
C ASP A 154 10.83 -5.52 -0.96
N ALA A 155 10.13 -4.82 -1.84
CA ALA A 155 10.27 -4.97 -3.28
C ALA A 155 10.24 -3.62 -4.00
N PHE A 156 10.99 -3.51 -5.09
CA PHE A 156 10.95 -2.37 -5.99
C PHE A 156 9.82 -2.56 -7.00
N VAL A 157 8.80 -1.72 -6.94
CA VAL A 157 7.57 -1.89 -7.71
C VAL A 157 7.37 -0.70 -8.63
N LYS A 158 7.06 -1.00 -9.90
CA LYS A 158 6.63 -0.04 -10.93
C LYS A 158 5.16 -0.26 -11.31
N GLN A 159 4.70 -1.50 -11.29
CA GLN A 159 3.30 -1.85 -11.58
C GLN A 159 2.70 -2.73 -10.48
N ILE A 160 1.43 -2.49 -10.19
CA ILE A 160 0.59 -3.37 -9.36
C ILE A 160 -0.52 -3.91 -10.27
N LEU A 161 -0.71 -5.22 -10.26
CA LEU A 161 -1.72 -5.87 -11.07
C LEU A 161 -2.71 -6.58 -10.14
N ILE A 162 -3.98 -6.23 -10.26
CA ILE A 162 -5.06 -6.87 -9.52
C ILE A 162 -5.80 -7.76 -10.52
N TYR A 163 -5.93 -9.04 -10.22
CA TYR A 163 -6.59 -10.02 -11.08
C TYR A 163 -7.85 -10.55 -10.41
N ASN A 164 -8.99 -10.32 -11.07
CA ASN A 164 -10.27 -10.88 -10.70
C ASN A 164 -10.43 -12.23 -11.41
N SER A 165 -10.09 -13.34 -10.75
CA SER A 165 -9.96 -14.63 -11.42
C SER A 165 -11.34 -15.18 -11.84
N ASN A 166 -12.25 -15.31 -10.88
CA ASN A 166 -13.57 -15.92 -11.06
C ASN A 166 -14.73 -15.05 -10.58
N GLY A 167 -14.50 -13.75 -10.35
CA GLY A 167 -15.54 -12.86 -9.85
C GLY A 167 -15.77 -13.03 -8.36
N SER A 168 -17.04 -12.87 -7.97
CA SER A 168 -17.50 -13.05 -6.59
C SER A 168 -18.31 -14.33 -6.40
N SER A 169 -18.65 -14.63 -5.14
CA SER A 169 -19.56 -15.73 -4.74
C SER A 169 -20.93 -15.71 -5.44
N VAL A 170 -21.31 -14.59 -6.07
CA VAL A 170 -22.54 -14.44 -6.87
C VAL A 170 -22.26 -14.17 -8.35
N ASN A 171 -21.07 -14.53 -8.84
CA ASN A 171 -20.63 -14.36 -10.23
C ASN A 171 -20.69 -12.91 -10.74
N GLN A 172 -20.41 -11.94 -9.86
CA GLN A 172 -20.34 -10.51 -10.17
C GLN A 172 -18.90 -10.03 -10.32
N TYR A 173 -18.74 -8.88 -11.01
CA TYR A 173 -17.48 -8.16 -11.16
C TYR A 173 -16.86 -7.75 -9.83
N LEU A 174 -15.54 -7.55 -9.81
CA LEU A 174 -14.84 -6.99 -8.67
C LEU A 174 -15.16 -5.50 -8.57
N HIS A 175 -15.65 -5.07 -7.42
CA HIS A 175 -15.87 -3.66 -7.12
C HIS A 175 -14.81 -3.16 -6.15
N LEU A 176 -14.03 -2.16 -6.56
CA LEU A 176 -12.94 -1.60 -5.76
C LEU A 176 -13.29 -0.17 -5.34
N PHE A 177 -13.21 0.09 -4.03
CA PHE A 177 -13.43 1.41 -3.46
C PHE A 177 -12.16 2.22 -3.30
N ASN A 178 -11.11 1.56 -2.84
CA ASN A 178 -9.86 2.20 -2.51
C ASN A 178 -8.72 1.21 -2.69
N LEU A 179 -7.58 1.76 -3.08
CA LEU A 179 -6.33 1.06 -3.13
C LEU A 179 -5.22 1.94 -2.57
N GLN A 180 -4.43 1.36 -1.67
CA GLN A 180 -3.29 2.02 -1.06
C GLN A 180 -2.07 1.14 -1.16
N ALA A 181 -0.91 1.75 -1.39
CA ALA A 181 0.38 1.08 -1.32
C ALA A 181 1.36 1.99 -0.61
N TYR A 182 2.21 1.41 0.24
CA TYR A 182 3.21 2.17 0.98
C TYR A 182 4.30 1.25 1.51
N TYR A 183 5.42 1.85 1.89
CA TYR A 183 6.44 1.20 2.71
C TYR A 183 6.03 1.26 4.18
N LYS A 184 6.03 0.13 4.89
CA LYS A 184 5.77 0.06 6.34
C LYS A 184 6.89 -0.68 7.06
N LEU A 185 7.48 -0.04 8.07
CA LEU A 185 8.42 -0.69 9.01
C LEU A 185 7.69 -1.69 9.90
#